data_AF-A0A7K1RFA2-F1
#
_entry.id   AF-A0A7K1RFA2-F1
#
_cell.length_a   1.000
_cell.length_b   1.000
_cell.length_c   1.000
_cell.angle_alpha   90.00
_cell.angle_beta   90.00
_cell.angle_gamma   90.00
#
_symmetry.space_group_name_H-M   'P 1'
#
loop_
_entity.id
_entity.type
_entity.pdbx_description
1 polymer ?
#
loop_
_entity_poly.entity_id
_entity_poly.type
_entity_poly.pdbx_seq_one_letter_code
_entity_poly.pdbx_strand_id
1 'polypeptide(L)'
;MTPTLHLPNRPFSLASDAISIPRAYFWSPPIILALATFLLFWEGPGVYRDFLISQNPVVVDDGDIQDGQCTTRKAILTDCKARLVYNVNGQSYDTKVEVMFVDFHVGDYETALVISADHPELATISLGLDKLWNRIITLAIFTLALGGLGIGMIFLALRILRVKSQLRRPALLQPVPVEITAFDRKSNILSVTYNDKVASDKTGRSAYTRMAQGAEPLIVGEANGNLLGLAVRHGNTALPVLLDDRLQRFALTDDERTAALAPFVNHASIEGTPVIQAQKKTMSAWKGLQIFFVTLLLLIVGMFGFWLWYVTTSPTQFQSPGMDINNMMPAPLNRWGCDQLNKRFGQDRAPFGCAAADHTSWK
;
A
#
# COMPACT_ATOMS: atom_id res chain seq x y z
N MET A 1 12.56 18.87 -36.69
CA MET A 1 13.85 18.95 -35.98
C MET A 1 13.55 19.51 -34.60
N THR A 2 13.89 18.81 -33.53
CA THR A 2 13.65 19.30 -32.16
C THR A 2 14.60 20.48 -31.90
N PRO A 3 14.10 21.66 -31.49
CA PRO A 3 14.95 22.81 -31.23
C PRO A 3 15.97 22.49 -30.13
N THR A 4 17.24 22.79 -30.37
CA THR A 4 18.35 22.53 -29.43
C THR A 4 18.63 23.75 -28.58
N LEU A 5 18.60 23.59 -27.25
CA LEU A 5 18.98 24.64 -26.32
C LEU A 5 20.51 24.74 -26.22
N HIS A 6 21.06 25.85 -26.69
CA HIS A 6 22.48 26.16 -26.53
C HIS A 6 22.69 26.91 -25.21
N LEU A 7 23.29 26.23 -24.23
CA LEU A 7 23.67 26.82 -22.95
C LEU A 7 25.17 27.15 -22.92
N PRO A 8 25.58 28.24 -22.26
CA PRO A 8 26.99 28.53 -22.03
C PRO A 8 27.68 27.40 -21.27
N ASN A 9 28.90 27.04 -21.66
CA ASN A 9 29.67 25.98 -21.00
C ASN A 9 30.36 26.51 -19.72
N ARG A 10 29.56 26.93 -18.74
CA ARG A 10 30.03 27.41 -17.43
C ARG A 10 29.12 26.85 -16.33
N PRO A 11 29.63 26.74 -15.08
CA PRO A 11 28.81 26.21 -13.99
C PRO A 11 27.74 27.22 -13.57
N PHE A 12 26.54 26.72 -13.30
CA PHE A 12 25.40 27.49 -12.80
C PHE A 12 24.94 26.96 -11.45
N SER A 13 24.42 27.85 -10.61
CA SER A 13 23.60 27.48 -9.46
C SER A 13 22.14 27.69 -9.82
N LEU A 14 21.29 26.81 -9.30
CA LEU A 14 19.85 26.82 -9.52
C LEU A 14 19.13 27.17 -8.22
N ALA A 15 17.98 27.82 -8.34
CA ALA A 15 17.14 28.10 -7.19
C ALA A 15 16.66 26.78 -6.56
N SER A 16 16.77 26.65 -5.24
CA SER A 16 16.44 25.38 -4.57
C SER A 16 14.97 25.00 -4.64
N ASP A 17 14.08 25.96 -4.91
CA ASP A 17 12.65 25.78 -5.10
C ASP A 17 12.26 25.35 -6.52
N ALA A 18 13.22 25.32 -7.46
CA ALA A 18 13.01 24.81 -8.81
C ALA A 18 12.56 23.33 -8.81
N ILE A 19 12.85 22.59 -7.74
CA ILE A 19 12.19 21.32 -7.39
C ILE A 19 11.42 21.49 -6.09
N SER A 20 10.15 21.12 -6.13
CA SER A 20 9.24 21.24 -4.99
C SER A 20 9.01 19.88 -4.32
N ILE A 21 8.77 19.91 -3.01
CA ILE A 21 8.29 18.75 -2.25
C ILE A 21 6.78 18.91 -2.14
N PRO A 22 5.97 17.93 -2.59
CA PRO A 22 4.53 17.96 -2.37
C PRO A 22 4.21 18.14 -0.89
N ARG A 23 3.30 19.04 -0.53
CA ARG A 23 2.97 19.34 0.88
C ARG A 23 2.56 18.09 1.67
N ALA A 24 1.93 17.12 1.00
CA ALA A 24 1.55 15.86 1.60
C ALA A 24 2.74 15.13 2.25
N TYR A 25 3.94 15.20 1.66
CA TYR A 25 5.11 14.45 2.14
C TYR A 25 5.60 14.91 3.52
N PHE A 26 5.20 16.09 4.01
CA PHE A 26 5.56 16.54 5.36
C PHE A 26 4.68 15.92 6.45
N TRP A 27 3.40 15.69 6.14
CA TRP A 27 2.41 15.26 7.13
C TRP A 27 2.00 13.80 6.95
N SER A 28 1.99 13.28 5.71
CA SER A 28 1.55 11.92 5.43
C SER A 28 2.46 10.84 6.02
N PRO A 29 3.81 10.92 5.94
CA PRO A 29 4.65 9.87 6.49
C PRO A 29 4.50 9.68 8.01
N PRO A 30 4.56 10.73 8.87
CA PRO A 30 4.40 10.52 10.31
C PRO A 30 3.00 10.02 10.66
N ILE A 31 1.94 10.47 9.97
CA ILE A 31 0.58 9.97 10.19
C ILE A 31 0.48 8.48 9.83
N ILE A 32 1.00 8.08 8.67
CA ILE A 32 0.93 6.67 8.21
C ILE A 32 1.77 5.76 9.10
N LEU A 33 2.95 6.21 9.55
CA LEU A 33 3.78 5.44 10.47
C LEU A 33 3.13 5.34 11.86
N ALA A 34 2.52 6.42 12.36
CA ALA A 34 1.77 6.39 13.60
C ALA A 34 0.58 5.43 13.53
N LEU A 35 -0.13 5.37 12.40
CA LEU A 35 -1.19 4.37 12.17
C LEU A 35 -0.64 2.94 12.17
N ALA A 36 0.50 2.68 11.53
CA ALA A 36 1.14 1.37 11.54
C ALA A 36 1.56 0.95 12.96
N THR A 37 2.17 1.86 13.72
CA THR A 37 2.54 1.63 15.12
C THR A 37 1.31 1.42 16.01
N PHE A 38 0.25 2.20 15.80
CA PHE A 38 -0.99 2.05 16.53
C PHE A 38 -1.62 0.67 16.31
N LEU A 39 -1.66 0.18 15.06
CA LEU A 39 -2.15 -1.17 14.76
C LEU A 39 -1.36 -2.26 15.48
N LEU A 40 -0.03 -2.17 15.46
CA LEU A 40 0.83 -3.11 16.19
C LEU A 40 0.62 -3.06 17.70
N PHE A 41 0.48 -1.85 18.26
CA PHE A 41 0.28 -1.68 19.69
C PHE A 41 -1.09 -2.18 20.16
N TRP A 42 -2.12 -1.96 19.34
CA TRP A 42 -3.50 -2.34 19.64
C TRP A 42 -3.74 -3.85 19.46
N GLU A 43 -3.38 -4.40 18.32
CA GLU A 43 -3.67 -5.82 17.99
C GLU A 43 -2.55 -6.79 18.40
N GLY A 44 -1.31 -6.31 18.43
CA GLY A 44 -0.12 -7.14 18.65
C GLY A 44 -0.16 -7.94 19.96
N PRO A 45 -0.51 -7.35 21.11
CA PRO A 45 -0.57 -8.08 22.38
C PRO A 45 -1.56 -9.25 22.34
N GLY A 46 -2.74 -9.05 21.76
CA GLY A 46 -3.75 -10.10 21.64
C GLY A 46 -3.32 -11.23 20.71
N VAL A 47 -2.71 -10.89 19.56
CA VAL A 47 -2.16 -11.89 18.62
C VAL A 47 -1.00 -12.66 19.27
N TYR A 48 -0.13 -11.98 20.01
CA TYR A 48 1.00 -12.62 20.70
C TYR A 48 0.52 -13.57 21.81
N ARG A 49 -0.45 -13.15 22.64
CA ARG A 49 -1.08 -14.01 23.64
C ARG A 49 -1.66 -15.27 23.01
N ASP A 50 -2.47 -15.12 21.98
CA ASP A 50 -3.16 -16.25 21.35
C ASP A 50 -2.16 -17.17 20.62
N PHE A 51 -1.04 -16.62 20.11
CA PHE A 51 0.07 -17.42 19.61
C PHE A 51 0.75 -18.25 20.70
N LEU A 52 0.97 -17.71 21.89
CA LEU A 52 1.51 -18.48 23.03
C LEU A 52 0.55 -19.60 23.44
N ILE A 53 -0.76 -19.31 23.55
CA ILE A 53 -1.77 -20.31 23.88
C ILE A 53 -1.82 -21.44 22.83
N SER A 54 -1.67 -21.10 21.54
CA SER A 54 -1.72 -22.09 20.45
C SER A 54 -0.64 -23.17 20.50
N GLN A 55 0.44 -22.98 21.28
CA GLN A 55 1.51 -23.98 21.39
C GLN A 55 1.12 -25.18 22.26
N ASN A 56 0.30 -24.95 23.28
CA ASN A 56 -0.19 -25.99 24.19
C ASN A 56 -1.59 -25.64 24.72
N PRO A 57 -2.62 -25.66 23.85
CA PRO A 57 -3.96 -25.20 24.20
C PRO A 57 -4.75 -26.27 24.98
N VAL A 58 -5.45 -25.86 26.04
CA VAL A 58 -6.33 -26.70 26.85
C VAL A 58 -7.71 -26.06 26.95
N VAL A 59 -8.75 -26.82 26.61
CA VAL A 59 -10.15 -26.41 26.75
C VAL A 59 -10.56 -26.55 28.22
N VAL A 60 -11.25 -25.55 28.76
CA VAL A 60 -11.75 -25.55 30.14
C VAL A 60 -13.27 -25.69 30.12
N ASP A 61 -13.76 -26.84 30.59
CA ASP A 61 -15.19 -27.19 30.54
C ASP A 61 -16.03 -26.47 31.62
N ASP A 62 -15.42 -26.07 32.73
CA ASP A 62 -16.06 -25.41 33.88
C ASP A 62 -15.86 -23.88 33.90
N GLY A 63 -15.40 -23.31 32.80
CA GLY A 63 -15.22 -21.87 32.61
C GLY A 63 -16.49 -21.18 32.10
N ASP A 64 -16.69 -19.93 32.52
CA ASP A 64 -17.81 -19.09 32.10
C ASP A 64 -17.37 -18.02 31.10
N ILE A 65 -18.14 -17.88 30.02
CA ILE A 65 -17.96 -16.87 28.98
C ILE A 65 -19.09 -15.85 29.11
N GLN A 66 -18.77 -14.70 29.69
CA GLN A 66 -19.71 -13.62 29.96
C GLN A 66 -19.58 -12.51 28.92
N ASP A 67 -20.68 -11.78 28.68
CA ASP A 67 -20.72 -10.59 27.82
C ASP A 67 -20.16 -10.76 26.40
N GLY A 68 -20.29 -11.96 25.83
CA GLY A 68 -19.85 -12.27 24.46
C GLY A 68 -20.60 -11.46 23.41
N GLN A 69 -19.90 -10.61 22.66
CA GLN A 69 -20.49 -9.81 21.58
C GLN A 69 -19.56 -9.71 20.39
N CYS A 70 -20.06 -10.06 19.20
CA CYS A 70 -19.38 -9.87 17.93
C CYS A 70 -20.05 -8.77 17.09
N THR A 71 -19.24 -7.91 16.46
CA THR A 71 -19.69 -6.82 15.59
C THR A 71 -18.91 -6.84 14.27
N THR A 72 -19.61 -7.06 13.16
CA THR A 72 -19.01 -7.03 11.82
C THR A 72 -19.19 -5.65 11.16
N ARG A 73 -18.09 -5.01 10.77
CA ARG A 73 -18.07 -3.71 10.08
C ARG A 73 -17.65 -3.89 8.63
N LYS A 74 -18.31 -3.15 7.74
CA LYS A 74 -18.05 -3.16 6.28
C LYS A 74 -18.09 -4.58 5.65
N ALA A 75 -18.83 -5.50 6.28
CA ALA A 75 -18.98 -6.90 5.87
C ALA A 75 -17.67 -7.73 5.76
N ILE A 76 -16.56 -7.25 6.34
CA ILE A 76 -15.27 -7.95 6.28
C ILE A 76 -14.48 -7.93 7.59
N LEU A 77 -14.68 -6.95 8.48
CA LEU A 77 -13.94 -6.84 9.73
C LEU A 77 -14.85 -7.20 10.88
N THR A 78 -14.60 -8.33 11.53
CA THR A 78 -15.37 -8.79 12.70
C THR A 78 -14.56 -8.57 13.96
N ASP A 79 -15.17 -7.90 14.93
CA ASP A 79 -14.62 -7.63 16.25
C ASP A 79 -15.47 -8.38 17.28
N CYS A 80 -14.86 -9.28 18.05
CA CYS A 80 -15.53 -10.02 19.11
C CYS A 80 -14.87 -9.70 20.44
N LYS A 81 -15.69 -9.42 21.46
CA LYS A 81 -15.25 -9.22 22.84
C LYS A 81 -15.98 -10.19 23.77
N ALA A 82 -15.29 -10.66 24.79
CA ALA A 82 -15.86 -11.51 25.83
C ALA A 82 -15.08 -11.34 27.14
N ARG A 83 -15.72 -11.68 28.26
CA ARG A 83 -15.09 -11.81 29.58
C ARG A 83 -15.05 -13.28 29.96
N LEU A 84 -13.87 -13.76 30.32
CA LEU A 84 -13.60 -15.15 30.65
C LEU A 84 -13.38 -15.26 32.15
N VAL A 85 -14.23 -16.03 32.84
CA VAL A 85 -14.12 -16.30 34.27
C VAL A 85 -13.92 -17.79 34.47
N TYR A 86 -12.81 -18.21 35.05
CA TYR A 86 -12.46 -19.63 35.15
C TYR A 86 -11.64 -19.92 36.41
N ASN A 87 -11.61 -21.18 36.84
CA ASN A 87 -10.84 -21.62 37.99
C ASN A 87 -9.93 -22.78 37.59
N VAL A 88 -8.63 -22.63 37.83
CA VAL A 88 -7.64 -23.68 37.55
C VAL A 88 -6.79 -23.88 38.78
N ASN A 89 -6.68 -25.12 39.25
CA ASN A 89 -5.90 -25.49 40.44
C ASN A 89 -6.27 -24.70 41.71
N GLY A 90 -7.55 -24.32 41.86
CA GLY A 90 -8.04 -23.54 42.99
C GLY A 90 -7.79 -22.03 42.90
N GLN A 91 -7.18 -21.54 41.82
CA GLN A 91 -6.99 -20.12 41.54
C GLN A 91 -8.01 -19.64 40.50
N SER A 92 -8.75 -18.59 40.85
CA SER A 92 -9.72 -17.96 39.95
C SER A 92 -9.08 -16.87 39.11
N TYR A 93 -9.45 -16.83 37.84
CA TYR A 93 -8.99 -15.86 36.85
C TYR A 93 -10.17 -15.14 36.22
N ASP A 94 -9.94 -13.89 35.83
CA ASP A 94 -10.92 -13.01 35.23
C ASP A 94 -10.23 -12.17 34.15
N THR A 95 -10.47 -12.56 32.89
CA THR A 95 -9.73 -12.04 31.75
C THR A 95 -10.67 -11.50 30.69
N LYS A 96 -10.44 -10.28 30.24
CA LYS A 96 -11.13 -9.72 29.07
C LYS A 96 -10.38 -10.08 27.81
N VAL A 97 -11.10 -10.55 26.81
CA VAL A 97 -10.54 -10.93 25.52
C VAL A 97 -11.25 -10.16 24.42
N GLU A 98 -10.46 -9.60 23.53
CA GLU A 98 -10.91 -8.92 22.33
C GLU A 98 -10.16 -9.54 21.16
N VAL A 99 -10.89 -9.97 20.14
CA VAL A 99 -10.35 -10.58 18.93
C VAL A 99 -10.96 -9.91 17.72
N MET A 100 -10.11 -9.27 16.90
CA MET A 100 -10.49 -8.72 15.60
C MET A 100 -9.91 -9.60 14.50
N PHE A 101 -10.72 -9.99 13.51
CA PHE A 101 -10.30 -10.81 12.37
C PHE A 101 -11.08 -10.45 11.10
N VAL A 102 -10.57 -10.88 9.94
CA VAL A 102 -11.27 -10.73 8.66
C VAL A 102 -12.17 -11.94 8.43
N ASP A 103 -13.48 -11.73 8.36
CA ASP A 103 -14.47 -12.78 8.11
C ASP A 103 -15.62 -12.28 7.23
N PHE A 104 -16.18 -13.20 6.45
CA PHE A 104 -17.36 -13.00 5.61
C PHE A 104 -18.62 -13.64 6.22
N HIS A 105 -18.49 -14.31 7.37
CA HIS A 105 -19.62 -14.91 8.09
C HIS A 105 -20.58 -13.86 8.67
N VAL A 106 -21.87 -14.19 8.61
CA VAL A 106 -22.97 -13.43 9.22
C VAL A 106 -23.74 -14.41 10.09
N GLY A 107 -23.66 -14.25 11.41
CA GLY A 107 -24.29 -15.15 12.38
C GLY A 107 -23.53 -15.21 13.70
N ASP A 108 -24.00 -16.10 14.57
CA ASP A 108 -23.40 -16.37 15.87
C ASP A 108 -22.21 -17.32 15.74
N TYR A 109 -21.19 -17.12 16.59
CA TYR A 109 -20.01 -17.97 16.66
C TYR A 109 -20.09 -18.82 17.93
N GLU A 110 -19.95 -20.14 17.82
CA GLU A 110 -19.72 -20.98 18.98
C GLU A 110 -18.25 -20.95 19.37
N THR A 111 -17.96 -20.75 20.66
CA THR A 111 -16.58 -20.61 21.14
C THR A 111 -16.44 -21.30 22.49
N ALA A 112 -15.32 -21.99 22.71
CA ALA A 112 -14.96 -22.55 24.02
C ALA A 112 -13.91 -21.68 24.71
N LEU A 113 -13.86 -21.75 26.05
CA LEU A 113 -12.77 -21.14 26.82
C LEU A 113 -11.51 -21.99 26.68
N VAL A 114 -10.40 -21.38 26.26
CA VAL A 114 -9.12 -22.06 26.05
C VAL A 114 -8.01 -21.33 26.80
N ILE A 115 -7.22 -22.08 27.55
CA ILE A 115 -6.05 -21.60 28.28
C ILE A 115 -4.76 -22.23 27.74
N SER A 116 -3.62 -21.63 28.07
CA SER A 116 -2.33 -22.31 27.91
C SER A 116 -2.11 -23.29 29.06
N ALA A 117 -1.70 -24.53 28.77
CA ALA A 117 -1.32 -25.48 29.80
C ALA A 117 -0.10 -25.02 30.61
N ASP A 118 0.82 -24.31 29.95
CA ASP A 118 2.08 -23.85 30.54
C ASP A 118 1.90 -22.54 31.34
N HIS A 119 0.93 -21.72 30.92
CA HIS A 119 0.62 -20.41 31.50
C HIS A 119 -0.90 -20.24 31.71
N PRO A 120 -1.48 -20.78 32.79
CA PRO A 120 -2.93 -20.73 33.06
C PRO A 120 -3.50 -19.31 33.15
N GLU A 121 -2.66 -18.30 33.38
CA GLU A 121 -3.02 -16.88 33.34
C GLU A 121 -3.37 -16.36 31.94
N LEU A 122 -2.97 -17.08 30.88
CA LEU A 122 -3.28 -16.74 29.50
C LEU A 122 -4.53 -17.50 29.06
N ALA A 123 -5.62 -16.76 28.87
CA ALA A 123 -6.87 -17.29 28.33
C ALA A 123 -7.30 -16.56 27.06
N THR A 124 -7.99 -17.32 26.21
CA THR A 124 -8.64 -16.84 25.00
C THR A 124 -9.89 -17.68 24.71
N ILE A 125 -10.64 -17.28 23.70
CA ILE A 125 -11.73 -18.10 23.16
C ILE A 125 -11.21 -18.93 22.00
N SER A 126 -11.76 -20.12 21.77
CA SER A 126 -11.33 -21.00 20.67
C SER A 126 -11.36 -20.30 19.32
N LEU A 127 -12.33 -19.39 19.12
CA LEU A 127 -12.44 -18.54 17.93
C LEU A 127 -11.18 -17.69 17.70
N GLY A 128 -10.52 -17.22 18.76
CA GLY A 128 -9.27 -16.47 18.69
C GLY A 128 -8.12 -17.31 18.12
N LEU A 129 -8.06 -18.59 18.47
CA LEU A 129 -7.09 -19.57 17.95
C LEU A 129 -7.42 -19.99 16.52
N ASP A 130 -8.69 -20.28 16.25
CA ASP A 130 -9.20 -20.66 14.93
C ASP A 130 -8.89 -19.59 13.87
N LYS A 131 -8.94 -18.32 14.28
CA LYS A 131 -8.66 -17.14 13.44
C LYS A 131 -7.24 -16.59 13.63
N LEU A 132 -6.36 -17.23 14.40
CA LEU A 132 -5.03 -16.71 14.73
C LEU A 132 -4.19 -16.37 13.48
N TRP A 133 -4.13 -17.28 12.51
CA TRP A 133 -3.35 -17.05 11.27
C TRP A 133 -3.93 -15.94 10.40
N ASN A 134 -5.26 -15.81 10.33
CA ASN A 134 -5.92 -14.69 9.66
C ASN A 134 -5.51 -13.36 10.29
N ARG A 135 -5.47 -13.30 11.63
CA ARG A 135 -5.05 -12.11 12.38
C ARG A 135 -3.58 -11.77 12.18
N ILE A 136 -2.69 -12.77 12.27
CA ILE A 136 -1.25 -12.61 12.02
C ILE A 136 -1.01 -12.06 10.60
N ILE A 137 -1.60 -12.69 9.58
CA ILE A 137 -1.40 -12.30 8.18
C ILE A 137 -1.97 -10.90 7.94
N THR A 138 -3.18 -10.63 8.43
CA THR A 138 -3.84 -9.33 8.27
C THR A 138 -3.00 -8.23 8.91
N LEU A 139 -2.61 -8.40 10.18
CA LEU A 139 -1.78 -7.43 10.89
C LEU A 139 -0.44 -7.21 10.19
N ALA A 140 0.22 -8.28 9.74
CA ALA A 140 1.49 -8.20 9.02
C ALA A 140 1.35 -7.43 7.70
N ILE A 141 0.35 -7.74 6.87
CA ILE A 141 0.12 -7.06 5.59
C ILE A 141 -0.15 -5.57 5.80
N PHE A 142 -1.07 -5.22 6.70
CA PHE A 142 -1.40 -3.81 6.94
C PHE A 142 -0.19 -3.04 7.49
N THR A 143 0.54 -3.63 8.45
CA THR A 143 1.72 -3.01 9.03
C THR A 143 2.84 -2.83 8.00
N LEU A 144 3.12 -3.84 7.18
CA LEU A 144 4.17 -3.77 6.15
C LEU A 144 3.80 -2.80 5.02
N ALA A 145 2.54 -2.79 4.58
CA ALA A 145 2.07 -1.85 3.57
C ALA A 145 2.15 -0.39 4.06
N LEU A 146 1.62 -0.11 5.26
CA LEU A 146 1.65 1.24 5.83
C LEU A 146 3.08 1.66 6.19
N GLY A 147 3.83 0.81 6.88
CA GLY A 147 5.22 1.04 7.24
C GLY A 147 6.11 1.26 6.01
N GLY A 148 6.01 0.38 5.02
CA GLY A 148 6.74 0.48 3.76
C GLY A 148 6.38 1.74 2.97
N LEU A 149 5.10 2.10 2.90
CA LEU A 149 4.65 3.34 2.26
C LEU A 149 5.22 4.58 2.98
N GLY A 150 5.14 4.61 4.31
CA GLY A 150 5.68 5.70 5.14
C GLY A 150 7.19 5.87 4.95
N ILE A 151 7.96 4.80 5.11
CA ILE A 151 9.42 4.79 4.94
C ILE A 151 9.79 5.15 3.48
N GLY A 152 9.08 4.62 2.50
CA GLY A 152 9.28 4.93 1.08
C GLY A 152 9.13 6.42 0.79
N MET A 153 8.08 7.05 1.33
CA MET A 153 7.90 8.50 1.19
C MET A 153 8.99 9.31 1.87
N ILE A 154 9.48 8.88 3.05
CA ILE A 154 10.63 9.53 3.71
C ILE A 154 11.87 9.46 2.82
N PHE A 155 12.17 8.29 2.24
CA PHE A 155 13.31 8.15 1.34
C PHE A 155 13.21 9.04 0.11
N LEU A 156 12.01 9.15 -0.48
CA LEU A 156 11.75 10.08 -1.58
C LEU A 156 11.91 11.56 -1.15
N ALA A 157 11.41 11.95 0.03
CA ALA A 157 11.57 13.29 0.57
C ALA A 157 13.06 13.63 0.80
N LEU A 158 13.81 12.73 1.44
CA LEU A 158 15.25 12.88 1.68
C LEU A 158 16.03 13.00 0.38
N ARG A 159 15.66 12.23 -0.66
CA ARG A 159 16.26 12.38 -1.99
C ARG A 159 16.01 13.78 -2.56
N ILE A 160 14.79 14.29 -2.49
CA ILE A 160 14.47 15.64 -2.99
C ILE A 160 15.27 16.68 -2.20
N LEU A 161 15.35 16.56 -0.87
CA LEU A 161 16.16 17.46 -0.03
C LEU A 161 17.64 17.46 -0.42
N ARG A 162 18.22 16.27 -0.69
CA ARG A 162 19.60 16.15 -1.19
C ARG A 162 19.77 16.84 -2.54
N VAL A 163 18.84 16.65 -3.48
CA VAL A 163 18.89 17.35 -4.77
C VAL A 163 18.79 18.87 -4.57
N LYS A 164 17.83 19.35 -3.77
CA LYS A 164 17.69 20.79 -3.48
C LYS A 164 18.97 21.41 -2.88
N SER A 165 19.70 20.65 -2.07
CA SER A 165 21.01 21.06 -1.55
C SER A 165 22.07 21.10 -2.65
N GLN A 166 22.10 20.11 -3.54
CA GLN A 166 23.02 20.06 -4.68
C GLN A 166 22.78 21.19 -5.68
N LEU A 167 21.51 21.57 -5.96
CA LEU A 167 21.15 22.65 -6.90
C LEU A 167 21.81 24.00 -6.56
N ARG A 168 22.08 24.26 -5.28
CA ARG A 168 22.73 25.50 -4.83
C ARG A 168 24.24 25.54 -5.12
N ARG A 169 24.85 24.39 -5.41
CA ARG A 169 26.28 24.30 -5.73
C ARG A 169 26.48 24.57 -7.23
N PRO A 170 27.52 25.28 -7.66
CA PRO A 170 27.79 25.46 -9.08
C PRO A 170 28.05 24.12 -9.78
N ALA A 171 27.33 23.83 -10.87
CA ALA A 171 27.56 22.67 -11.72
C ALA A 171 27.13 22.93 -13.17
N LEU A 172 27.61 22.12 -14.11
CA LEU A 172 27.23 22.20 -15.52
C LEU A 172 25.76 21.79 -15.71
N LEU A 173 25.11 22.40 -16.71
CA LEU A 173 23.73 22.11 -17.09
C LEU A 173 23.71 21.31 -18.39
N GLN A 174 23.05 20.15 -18.36
CA GLN A 174 22.83 19.32 -19.54
C GLN A 174 21.33 19.36 -19.90
N PRO A 175 20.94 19.88 -21.07
CA PRO A 175 19.56 19.85 -21.52
C PRO A 175 19.07 18.42 -21.72
N VAL A 176 17.89 18.10 -21.18
CA VAL A 176 17.26 16.77 -21.30
C VAL A 176 15.75 16.91 -21.53
N PRO A 177 15.17 16.16 -22.48
CA PRO A 177 13.72 16.14 -22.67
C PRO A 177 13.06 15.31 -21.56
N VAL A 178 11.97 15.83 -20.99
CA VAL A 178 11.17 15.15 -19.95
C VAL A 178 9.71 15.06 -20.36
N GLU A 179 9.05 13.98 -19.98
CA GLU A 179 7.64 13.75 -20.27
C GLU A 179 6.78 14.40 -19.18
N ILE A 180 5.96 15.38 -19.54
CA ILE A 180 5.00 15.98 -18.60
C ILE A 180 3.82 15.03 -18.45
N THR A 181 3.53 14.62 -17.21
CA THR A 181 2.50 13.61 -16.92
C THR A 181 1.27 14.16 -16.21
N ALA A 182 1.44 15.27 -15.49
CA ALA A 182 0.31 15.96 -14.87
C ALA A 182 0.65 17.43 -14.67
N PHE A 183 -0.37 18.27 -14.71
CA PHE A 183 -0.30 19.65 -14.29
C PHE A 183 -1.60 20.04 -13.61
N ASP A 184 -1.50 20.95 -12.65
CA ASP A 184 -2.63 21.46 -11.89
C ASP A 184 -2.41 22.96 -11.66
N ARG A 185 -3.45 23.77 -11.90
CA ARG A 185 -3.39 25.22 -11.69
C ARG A 185 -4.37 25.58 -10.57
N LYS A 186 -3.82 25.92 -9.40
CA LYS A 186 -4.60 26.33 -8.23
C LYS A 186 -4.14 27.69 -7.75
N SER A 187 -5.07 28.65 -7.63
CA SER A 187 -4.80 30.02 -7.15
C SER A 187 -3.62 30.69 -7.89
N ASN A 188 -3.61 30.63 -9.24
CA ASN A 188 -2.53 31.14 -10.10
C ASN A 188 -1.15 30.50 -9.95
N ILE A 189 -1.01 29.40 -9.21
CA ILE A 189 0.21 28.61 -9.13
C ILE A 189 0.06 27.39 -10.03
N LEU A 190 0.92 27.28 -11.05
CA LEU A 190 1.00 26.10 -11.91
C LEU A 190 1.93 25.06 -11.28
N SER A 191 1.38 23.90 -10.95
CA SER A 191 2.13 22.73 -10.50
C SER A 191 2.32 21.77 -11.66
N VAL A 192 3.53 21.24 -11.85
CA VAL A 192 3.86 20.32 -12.95
C VAL A 192 4.57 19.09 -12.40
N THR A 193 4.08 17.91 -12.77
CA THR A 193 4.71 16.61 -12.53
C THR A 193 5.24 16.08 -13.87
N TYR A 194 6.49 15.64 -13.87
CA TYR A 194 7.18 15.20 -15.08
C TYR A 194 8.10 14.03 -14.80
N ASN A 195 8.42 13.26 -15.84
CA ASN A 195 9.19 12.04 -15.79
C ASN A 195 10.43 12.12 -16.69
N ASP A 196 11.59 11.76 -16.13
CA ASP A 196 12.83 11.56 -16.87
C ASP A 196 12.86 10.14 -17.46
N LYS A 197 12.11 9.91 -18.53
CA LYS A 197 11.97 8.59 -19.19
C LYS A 197 12.33 8.58 -20.68
N VAL A 198 12.61 9.75 -21.25
CA VAL A 198 12.76 9.97 -22.69
C VAL A 198 14.23 10.04 -23.11
N ALA A 199 15.07 10.71 -22.31
CA ALA A 199 16.50 10.85 -22.59
C ALA A 199 17.22 9.48 -22.68
N SER A 200 18.32 9.43 -23.43
CA SER A 200 19.16 8.23 -23.55
C SER A 200 19.78 7.82 -22.21
N ASP A 201 20.16 8.79 -21.38
CA ASP A 201 20.75 8.65 -20.05
C ASP A 201 19.72 8.83 -18.92
N LYS A 202 18.45 8.49 -19.20
CA LYS A 202 17.32 8.66 -18.30
C LYS A 202 17.49 8.01 -16.92
N THR A 203 17.02 8.70 -15.89
CA THR A 203 16.94 8.16 -14.52
C THR A 203 15.69 7.32 -14.25
N GLY A 204 14.66 7.43 -15.10
CA GLY A 204 13.35 6.78 -14.91
C GLY A 204 12.48 7.42 -13.84
N ARG A 205 12.91 8.53 -13.22
CA ARG A 205 12.29 9.11 -12.02
C ARG A 205 11.26 10.18 -12.37
N SER A 206 10.34 10.39 -11.43
CA SER A 206 9.37 11.48 -11.47
C SER A 206 9.82 12.64 -10.58
N ALA A 207 9.56 13.86 -11.02
CA ALA A 207 9.83 15.08 -10.29
C ALA A 207 8.60 15.99 -10.33
N TYR A 208 8.53 16.89 -9.34
CA TYR A 208 7.43 17.83 -9.13
C TYR A 208 7.99 19.23 -8.94
N THR A 209 7.41 20.20 -9.63
CA THR A 209 7.78 21.61 -9.50
C THR A 209 6.54 22.49 -9.43
N ARG A 210 6.66 23.62 -8.74
CA ARG A 210 5.69 24.72 -8.81
C ARG A 210 6.35 25.84 -9.60
N MET A 211 5.68 26.31 -10.63
CA MET A 211 6.14 27.40 -11.47
C MET A 211 5.91 28.74 -10.75
N ALA A 212 6.77 29.71 -11.03
CA ALA A 212 6.52 31.09 -10.63
C ALA A 212 5.23 31.62 -11.27
N GLN A 213 4.65 32.68 -10.70
CA GLN A 213 3.40 33.25 -11.21
C GLN A 213 3.54 33.65 -12.68
N GLY A 214 2.64 33.14 -13.52
CA GLY A 214 2.63 33.38 -14.96
C GLY A 214 3.76 32.71 -15.76
N ALA A 215 4.61 31.88 -15.14
CA ALA A 215 5.61 31.10 -15.85
C ALA A 215 5.00 29.79 -16.36
N GLU A 216 5.27 29.46 -17.62
CA GLU A 216 4.81 28.22 -18.26
C GLU A 216 6.00 27.30 -18.58
N PRO A 217 5.80 25.97 -18.64
CA PRO A 217 6.91 25.06 -18.93
C PRO A 217 7.37 25.24 -20.38
N LEU A 218 8.68 25.21 -20.62
CA LEU A 218 9.21 25.26 -21.98
C LEU A 218 8.92 23.93 -22.69
N ILE A 219 7.97 23.93 -23.63
CA ILE A 219 7.57 22.75 -24.40
C ILE A 219 8.43 22.61 -25.66
N VAL A 220 8.87 21.39 -25.95
CA VAL A 220 9.76 21.07 -27.09
C VAL A 220 9.16 20.06 -28.07
N GLY A 221 7.91 19.66 -27.84
CA GLY A 221 7.14 18.80 -28.73
C GLY A 221 6.28 17.80 -27.96
N GLU A 222 5.94 16.70 -28.61
CA GLU A 222 5.16 15.61 -28.03
C GLU A 222 5.83 14.26 -28.28
N ALA A 223 5.72 13.34 -27.32
CA ALA A 223 6.08 11.94 -27.52
C ALA A 223 5.11 11.03 -26.78
N ASN A 224 4.72 9.93 -27.44
CA ASN A 224 3.80 8.93 -26.90
C ASN A 224 2.47 9.55 -26.39
N GLY A 225 1.99 10.59 -27.08
CA GLY A 225 0.78 11.34 -26.71
C GLY A 225 0.91 12.15 -25.42
N ASN A 226 2.12 12.51 -24.99
CA ASN A 226 2.35 13.41 -23.86
C ASN A 226 3.24 14.56 -24.29
N LEU A 227 3.01 15.74 -23.70
CA LEU A 227 3.85 16.91 -23.89
C LEU A 227 5.28 16.63 -23.39
N LEU A 228 6.26 16.98 -24.22
CA LEU A 228 7.66 17.00 -23.85
C LEU A 228 8.05 18.39 -23.37
N GLY A 229 8.41 18.48 -22.09
CA GLY A 229 9.05 19.67 -21.53
C GLY A 229 10.57 19.60 -21.68
N LEU A 230 11.22 20.76 -21.73
CA LEU A 230 12.66 20.85 -21.61
C LEU A 230 13.06 21.01 -20.15
N ALA A 231 13.94 20.14 -19.69
CA ALA A 231 14.57 20.23 -18.38
C ALA A 231 16.09 20.32 -18.52
N VAL A 232 16.76 20.63 -17.41
CA VAL A 232 18.22 20.56 -17.29
C VAL A 232 18.61 19.62 -16.17
N ARG A 233 19.58 18.75 -16.45
CA ARG A 233 20.28 17.99 -15.41
C ARG A 233 21.42 18.85 -14.89
N HIS A 234 21.50 19.00 -13.57
CA HIS A 234 22.50 19.83 -12.90
C HIS A 234 23.59 18.94 -12.31
N GLY A 235 24.76 18.92 -12.94
CA GLY A 235 25.81 17.95 -12.61
C GLY A 235 25.27 16.51 -12.59
N ASN A 236 25.48 15.80 -11.47
CA ASN A 236 25.03 14.42 -11.28
C ASN A 236 23.76 14.33 -10.39
N THR A 237 22.90 15.35 -10.40
CA THR A 237 21.66 15.33 -9.60
C THR A 237 20.71 14.23 -10.06
N ALA A 238 20.04 13.60 -9.09
CA ALA A 238 19.11 12.50 -9.33
C ALA A 238 17.80 12.89 -10.02
N LEU A 239 17.46 14.18 -10.10
CA LEU A 239 16.21 14.71 -10.66
C LEU A 239 16.53 15.92 -11.55
N PRO A 240 16.07 15.96 -12.81
CA PRO A 240 16.26 17.14 -13.66
C PRO A 240 15.31 18.27 -13.26
N VAL A 241 15.71 19.51 -13.55
CA VAL A 241 14.93 20.73 -13.27
C VAL A 241 14.20 21.17 -14.53
N LEU A 242 12.87 21.16 -14.50
CA LEU A 242 12.05 21.65 -15.60
C LEU A 242 12.28 23.15 -15.81
N LEU A 243 12.48 23.56 -17.06
CA LEU A 243 12.68 24.95 -17.46
C LEU A 243 11.35 25.65 -17.70
N ASP A 244 11.33 26.95 -17.41
CA ASP A 244 10.25 27.83 -17.81
C ASP A 244 10.51 28.43 -19.20
N ASP A 245 9.43 28.84 -19.86
CA ASP A 245 9.38 29.50 -21.16
C ASP A 245 10.26 30.76 -21.25
N ARG A 246 10.56 31.39 -20.12
CA ARG A 246 11.39 32.60 -20.02
C ARG A 246 12.82 32.35 -19.53
N LEU A 247 13.20 31.09 -19.28
CA LEU A 247 14.51 30.70 -18.72
C LEU A 247 14.91 31.51 -17.47
N GLN A 248 13.98 31.77 -16.56
CA GLN A 248 14.21 32.57 -15.34
C GLN A 248 14.67 31.73 -14.14
N ARG A 249 14.67 30.40 -14.25
CA ARG A 249 15.07 29.49 -13.16
C ARG A 249 16.57 29.46 -12.85
N PHE A 250 17.42 30.06 -13.68
CA PHE A 250 18.86 30.21 -13.46
C PHE A 250 19.40 31.53 -14.03
N ALA A 251 20.57 31.96 -13.55
CA ALA A 251 21.14 33.26 -13.87
C ALA A 251 21.83 33.27 -15.25
N LEU A 252 21.07 33.61 -16.29
CA LEU A 252 21.58 34.00 -17.61
C LEU A 252 21.67 35.52 -17.73
N THR A 253 22.67 36.01 -18.46
CA THR A 253 22.66 37.38 -19.00
C THR A 253 21.56 37.53 -20.06
N ASP A 254 21.13 38.76 -20.33
CA ASP A 254 20.06 39.00 -21.31
C ASP A 254 20.46 38.54 -22.72
N ASP A 255 21.72 38.72 -23.09
CA ASP A 255 22.28 38.24 -24.37
C ASP A 255 22.30 36.70 -24.44
N GLU A 256 22.80 36.02 -23.39
CA GLU A 256 22.79 34.55 -23.32
C GLU A 256 21.36 34.00 -23.37
N ARG A 257 20.41 34.64 -22.67
CA ARG A 257 19.00 34.23 -22.67
C ARG A 257 18.37 34.37 -24.05
N THR A 258 18.63 35.47 -24.73
CA THR A 258 18.10 35.76 -26.06
C THR A 258 18.66 34.76 -27.08
N ALA A 259 19.97 34.48 -27.03
CA ALA A 259 20.61 33.47 -27.86
C ALA A 259 20.06 32.05 -27.57
N ALA A 260 19.80 31.71 -26.30
CA ALA A 260 19.27 30.42 -25.91
C ALA A 260 17.80 30.22 -26.34
N LEU A 261 16.98 31.28 -26.33
CA LEU A 261 15.57 31.22 -26.72
C LEU A 261 15.35 31.33 -28.24
N ALA A 262 16.31 31.87 -29.00
CA ALA A 262 16.18 32.08 -30.45
C ALA A 262 15.67 30.84 -31.25
N PRO A 263 16.12 29.60 -30.95
CA PRO A 263 15.60 28.41 -31.64
C PRO A 263 14.11 28.11 -31.37
N PHE A 264 13.55 28.64 -30.28
CA PHE A 264 12.20 28.32 -29.78
C PHE A 264 11.16 29.37 -30.17
N VAL A 265 11.56 30.60 -30.51
CA VAL A 265 10.64 31.70 -30.91
C VAL A 265 9.77 31.30 -32.10
N ASN A 266 10.34 30.59 -33.07
CA ASN A 266 9.62 30.14 -34.26
C ASN A 266 8.76 28.88 -34.02
N HIS A 267 9.06 28.09 -32.98
CA HIS A 267 8.24 26.93 -32.60
C HIS A 267 7.00 27.33 -31.79
N ALA A 268 7.06 28.41 -31.02
CA ALA A 268 5.89 28.98 -30.32
C ALA A 268 4.83 29.56 -31.26
N SER A 269 5.19 29.78 -32.54
CA SER A 269 4.36 30.48 -33.54
C SER A 269 3.58 29.54 -34.48
N ILE A 270 3.90 28.24 -34.53
CA ILE A 270 3.33 27.32 -35.55
C ILE A 270 2.22 26.42 -35.00
N GLU A 271 2.09 26.26 -33.69
CA GLU A 271 0.92 25.62 -33.08
C GLU A 271 0.52 26.49 -31.90
N GLY A 272 -0.65 27.12 -31.99
CA GLY A 272 -1.12 28.06 -30.97
C GLY A 272 -0.90 27.47 -29.58
N THR A 273 -0.19 28.22 -28.72
CA THR A 273 0.14 27.85 -27.33
C THR A 273 -0.99 27.00 -26.77
N PRO A 274 -0.83 25.68 -26.63
CA PRO A 274 -1.93 24.87 -26.15
C PRO A 274 -2.21 25.38 -24.76
N VAL A 275 -3.37 26.02 -24.58
CA VAL A 275 -3.94 26.28 -23.26
C VAL A 275 -3.88 24.94 -22.56
N ILE A 276 -2.98 24.80 -21.59
CA ILE A 276 -2.60 23.49 -21.08
C ILE A 276 -3.83 22.88 -20.41
N GLN A 277 -4.56 22.03 -21.14
CA GLN A 277 -5.83 21.41 -20.71
C GLN A 277 -5.53 20.04 -20.13
N ALA A 278 -5.88 19.83 -18.85
CA ALA A 278 -5.55 18.65 -18.05
C ALA A 278 -5.70 17.35 -18.86
N GLN A 279 -4.60 16.82 -19.38
CA GLN A 279 -4.63 15.57 -20.11
C GLN A 279 -4.76 14.46 -19.08
N LYS A 280 -6.00 14.00 -18.89
CA LYS A 280 -6.32 12.87 -18.03
C LYS A 280 -5.79 11.63 -18.72
N LYS A 281 -4.52 11.29 -18.45
CA LYS A 281 -3.87 10.10 -18.99
C LYS A 281 -4.52 8.86 -18.38
N THR A 282 -5.57 8.37 -19.02
CA THR A 282 -6.14 7.07 -18.70
C THR A 282 -5.17 6.02 -19.20
N MET A 283 -4.81 5.06 -18.34
CA MET A 283 -4.24 3.80 -18.84
C MET A 283 -5.18 3.31 -19.95
N SER A 284 -4.63 2.83 -21.08
CA SER A 284 -5.44 2.14 -22.08
C SER A 284 -6.31 1.13 -21.34
N ALA A 285 -7.63 1.33 -21.41
CA ALA A 285 -8.59 0.56 -20.61
C ALA A 285 -8.35 -0.95 -20.76
N TRP A 286 -7.87 -1.37 -21.94
CA TRP A 286 -7.47 -2.73 -22.26
C TRP A 286 -6.30 -3.26 -21.42
N LYS A 287 -5.21 -2.48 -21.27
CA LYS A 287 -4.07 -2.89 -20.42
C LYS A 287 -4.49 -2.96 -18.96
N GLY A 288 -5.34 -2.03 -18.51
CA GLY A 288 -5.93 -2.10 -17.17
C GLY A 288 -6.77 -3.37 -16.97
N LEU A 289 -7.61 -3.71 -17.95
CA LEU A 289 -8.47 -4.88 -17.93
C LEU A 289 -7.66 -6.18 -17.95
N GLN A 290 -6.61 -6.26 -18.75
CA GLN A 290 -5.73 -7.44 -18.82
C GLN A 290 -5.00 -7.65 -17.49
N ILE A 291 -4.40 -6.61 -16.92
CA ILE A 291 -3.73 -6.68 -15.61
C ILE A 291 -4.73 -7.12 -14.54
N PHE A 292 -5.96 -6.58 -14.55
CA PHE A 292 -7.02 -6.96 -13.63
C PHE A 292 -7.35 -8.45 -13.73
N PHE A 293 -7.64 -8.98 -14.93
CA PHE A 293 -7.98 -10.40 -15.09
C PHE A 293 -6.82 -11.35 -14.76
N VAL A 294 -5.59 -10.99 -15.12
CA VAL A 294 -4.41 -11.80 -14.74
C VAL A 294 -4.22 -11.82 -13.23
N THR A 295 -4.37 -10.67 -12.57
CA THR A 295 -4.28 -10.59 -11.11
C THR A 295 -5.40 -11.39 -10.44
N LEU A 296 -6.62 -11.28 -10.96
CA LEU A 296 -7.78 -12.04 -10.48
C LEU A 296 -7.56 -13.55 -10.64
N LEU A 297 -7.06 -13.99 -11.80
CA LEU A 297 -6.74 -15.40 -12.04
C LEU A 297 -5.69 -15.92 -11.06
N LEU A 298 -4.62 -15.16 -10.83
CA LEU A 298 -3.58 -15.53 -9.86
C LEU A 298 -4.13 -15.64 -8.44
N LEU A 299 -5.01 -14.72 -8.03
CA LEU A 299 -5.68 -14.78 -6.73
C LEU A 299 -6.58 -16.01 -6.62
N ILE A 300 -7.37 -16.32 -7.66
CA ILE A 300 -8.25 -17.50 -7.69
C ILE A 300 -7.42 -18.78 -7.60
N VAL A 301 -6.37 -18.92 -8.42
CA VAL A 301 -5.49 -20.10 -8.42
C VAL A 301 -4.78 -20.25 -7.07
N GLY A 302 -4.28 -19.16 -6.50
CA GLY A 302 -3.65 -19.17 -5.18
C GLY A 302 -4.62 -19.59 -4.08
N MET A 303 -5.84 -19.03 -4.09
CA MET A 303 -6.89 -19.35 -3.12
C MET A 303 -7.34 -20.81 -3.23
N PHE A 304 -7.57 -21.33 -4.45
CA PHE A 304 -7.94 -22.73 -4.67
C PHE A 304 -6.80 -23.69 -4.30
N GLY A 305 -5.56 -23.35 -4.66
CA GLY A 305 -4.39 -24.15 -4.30
C GLY A 305 -4.22 -24.25 -2.79
N PHE A 306 -4.36 -23.13 -2.08
CA PHE A 306 -4.34 -23.11 -0.62
C PHE A 306 -5.51 -23.89 0.00
N TRP A 307 -6.73 -23.74 -0.53
CA TRP A 307 -7.89 -24.50 -0.06
C TRP A 307 -7.71 -26.01 -0.25
N LEU A 308 -7.21 -26.44 -1.40
CA LEU A 308 -6.94 -27.85 -1.68
C LEU A 308 -5.88 -28.41 -0.72
N TRP A 309 -4.80 -27.66 -0.49
CA TRP A 309 -3.80 -27.99 0.52
C TRP A 309 -4.42 -28.07 1.92
N TYR A 310 -5.29 -27.13 2.29
CA TYR A 310 -5.96 -27.11 3.58
C TYR A 310 -6.78 -28.39 3.82
N VAL A 311 -7.73 -28.71 2.92
CA VAL A 311 -8.63 -29.85 3.13
C VAL A 311 -7.94 -31.22 3.02
N THR A 312 -6.83 -31.31 2.28
CA THR A 312 -6.13 -32.59 2.07
C THR A 312 -4.91 -32.79 2.97
N THR A 313 -4.17 -31.73 3.28
CA THR A 313 -2.79 -31.83 3.79
C THR A 313 -2.57 -31.08 5.11
N SER A 314 -3.35 -30.03 5.41
CA SER A 314 -3.16 -29.21 6.63
C SER A 314 -3.01 -30.06 7.88
N PRO A 315 -2.05 -29.80 8.78
CA PRO A 315 -1.87 -30.58 10.02
C PRO A 315 -3.00 -30.38 11.03
N THR A 316 -3.89 -29.38 10.84
CA THR A 316 -5.03 -29.10 11.71
C THR A 316 -6.29 -28.73 10.92
N GLN A 317 -7.45 -29.13 11.41
CA GLN A 317 -8.77 -28.72 10.92
C GLN A 317 -9.09 -27.26 11.25
N PHE A 318 -8.52 -26.71 12.34
CA PHE A 318 -8.75 -25.36 12.83
C PHE A 318 -7.76 -24.35 12.25
N GLN A 319 -7.80 -24.16 10.93
CA GLN A 319 -6.91 -23.21 10.25
C GLN A 319 -7.67 -22.22 9.37
N SER A 320 -7.75 -20.96 9.80
CA SER A 320 -8.16 -19.84 8.94
C SER A 320 -6.97 -19.36 8.09
N PRO A 321 -7.18 -18.94 6.81
CA PRO A 321 -8.46 -18.79 6.12
C PRO A 321 -9.02 -20.07 5.49
N GLY A 322 -8.41 -21.24 5.70
CA GLY A 322 -8.80 -22.50 5.06
C GLY A 322 -10.25 -22.90 5.34
N MET A 323 -10.65 -22.86 6.62
CA MET A 323 -12.03 -23.04 7.07
C MET A 323 -13.00 -22.09 6.36
N ASP A 324 -12.63 -20.82 6.27
CA ASP A 324 -13.49 -19.75 5.73
C ASP A 324 -13.69 -19.93 4.23
N ILE A 325 -12.61 -20.25 3.52
CA ILE A 325 -12.67 -20.57 2.09
C ILE A 325 -13.53 -21.81 1.88
N ASN A 326 -13.35 -22.86 2.68
CA ASN A 326 -14.15 -24.08 2.56
C ASN A 326 -15.63 -23.81 2.82
N ASN A 327 -15.97 -23.01 3.82
CA ASN A 327 -17.35 -22.61 4.13
C ASN A 327 -18.00 -21.83 2.96
N MET A 328 -17.23 -21.01 2.25
CA MET A 328 -17.73 -20.23 1.11
C MET A 328 -17.83 -21.05 -0.19
N MET A 329 -17.27 -22.26 -0.24
CA MET A 329 -17.34 -23.11 -1.43
C MET A 329 -18.78 -23.51 -1.76
N PRO A 330 -19.12 -23.67 -3.05
CA PRO A 330 -20.39 -24.28 -3.46
C PRO A 330 -20.62 -25.60 -2.73
N ALA A 331 -21.89 -25.87 -2.37
CA ALA A 331 -22.26 -27.01 -1.51
C ALA A 331 -21.59 -28.36 -1.86
N PRO A 332 -21.42 -28.76 -3.14
CA PRO A 332 -20.72 -30.00 -3.47
C PRO A 332 -19.22 -29.99 -3.08
N LEU A 333 -18.54 -28.86 -3.30
CA LEU A 333 -17.12 -28.71 -2.96
C LEU A 333 -16.91 -28.57 -1.46
N ASN A 334 -17.79 -27.83 -0.77
CA ASN A 334 -17.75 -27.73 0.69
C ASN A 334 -17.91 -29.10 1.36
N ARG A 335 -18.90 -29.90 0.94
CA ARG A 335 -19.08 -31.28 1.45
C ARG A 335 -17.86 -32.14 1.20
N TRP A 336 -17.35 -32.15 -0.02
CA TRP A 336 -16.13 -32.90 -0.34
C TRP A 336 -14.93 -32.47 0.52
N GLY A 337 -14.75 -31.16 0.74
CA GLY A 337 -13.70 -30.63 1.62
C GLY A 337 -13.87 -31.10 3.06
N CYS A 338 -15.10 -31.06 3.57
CA CYS A 338 -15.43 -31.57 4.90
C CYS A 338 -15.18 -33.08 5.02
N ASP A 339 -15.48 -33.88 4.00
CA ASP A 339 -15.19 -35.32 3.98
C ASP A 339 -13.68 -35.58 4.06
N GLN A 340 -12.85 -34.79 3.37
CA GLN A 340 -11.39 -34.96 3.44
C GLN A 340 -10.83 -34.63 4.84
N LEU A 341 -11.37 -33.59 5.47
CA LEU A 341 -11.01 -33.23 6.83
C LEU A 341 -11.49 -34.30 7.84
N ASN A 342 -12.72 -34.79 7.69
CA ASN A 342 -13.30 -35.80 8.57
C ASN A 342 -12.51 -37.12 8.55
N LYS A 343 -12.01 -37.55 7.38
CA LYS A 343 -11.15 -38.73 7.28
C LYS A 343 -9.91 -38.66 8.17
N ARG A 344 -9.46 -37.46 8.51
CA ARG A 344 -8.22 -37.22 9.26
C ARG A 344 -8.48 -36.81 10.71
N PHE A 345 -9.57 -36.11 10.95
CA PHE A 345 -9.88 -35.48 12.25
C PHE A 345 -11.26 -35.91 12.80
N GLY A 346 -11.88 -36.96 12.27
CA GLY A 346 -13.25 -37.36 12.62
C GLY A 346 -13.48 -37.80 14.07
N GLN A 347 -12.41 -37.97 14.85
CA GLN A 347 -12.50 -38.21 16.29
C GLN A 347 -12.56 -36.90 17.11
N ASP A 348 -12.23 -35.76 16.48
CA ASP A 348 -12.30 -34.43 17.07
C ASP A 348 -13.56 -33.70 16.59
N ARG A 349 -13.87 -32.57 17.24
CA ARG A 349 -14.97 -31.69 16.82
C ARG A 349 -14.74 -31.12 15.42
N ALA A 350 -15.82 -30.96 14.66
CA ALA A 350 -15.76 -30.45 13.29
C ALA A 350 -15.31 -28.98 13.25
N PRO A 351 -14.50 -28.56 12.26
CA PRO A 351 -14.16 -27.17 12.08
C PRO A 351 -15.34 -26.36 11.58
N PHE A 352 -15.26 -25.03 11.77
CA PHE A 352 -16.22 -24.09 11.21
C PHE A 352 -16.41 -24.31 9.69
N GLY A 353 -17.66 -24.29 9.25
CA GLY A 353 -18.04 -24.60 7.86
C GLY A 353 -18.19 -26.09 7.55
N CYS A 354 -17.85 -26.98 8.48
CA CYS A 354 -18.09 -28.43 8.41
C CYS A 354 -18.90 -28.98 9.59
N ALA A 355 -19.14 -28.17 10.62
CA ALA A 355 -19.98 -28.55 11.74
C ALA A 355 -21.47 -28.61 11.36
N ALA A 356 -22.19 -29.52 12.01
CA ALA A 356 -23.64 -29.63 11.96
C ALA A 356 -24.31 -28.53 12.82
N ALA A 357 -25.63 -28.59 12.96
CA ALA A 357 -26.39 -27.57 13.70
C ALA A 357 -26.07 -27.52 15.21
N ASP A 358 -25.41 -28.55 15.73
CA ASP A 358 -24.90 -28.61 17.10
C ASP A 358 -23.47 -28.03 17.24
N HIS A 359 -22.94 -27.44 16.16
CA HIS A 359 -21.67 -26.73 16.07
C HIS A 359 -20.41 -27.55 16.43
N THR A 360 -20.58 -28.83 16.76
CA THR A 360 -19.53 -29.73 17.24
C THR A 360 -19.42 -30.99 16.39
N SER A 361 -20.55 -31.56 15.94
CA SER A 361 -20.56 -32.78 15.12
C SER A 361 -20.26 -32.50 13.65
N TRP A 362 -19.73 -33.49 12.95
CA TRP A 362 -19.52 -33.42 11.50
C TRP A 362 -20.86 -33.52 10.74
N LYS A 363 -21.05 -32.68 9.71
CA LYS A 363 -22.27 -32.61 8.89
C LYS A 363 -22.27 -33.52 7.66
#